data_AF-A0A2A4R9Y8-F1
#
_entry.id   AF-A0A2A4R9Y8-F1
#
_cell.length_a   1.000
_cell.length_b   1.000
_cell.length_c   1.000
_cell.angle_alpha   90.00
_cell.angle_beta   90.00
_cell.angle_gamma   90.00
#
_symmetry.space_group_name_H-M   'P 1'
#
loop_
_entity.id
_entity.type
_entity.pdbx_description
1 polymer ?
#
loop_
_entity_poly.entity_id
_entity_poly.type
_entity_poly.pdbx_seq_one_letter_code
_entity_poly.pdbx_strand_id
1 'polypeptide(L)' 'MMVPPMALTDLKVKNLKPKGKPYKVSDFDGLFVSVQPNGSKLFRFKYRLNGKEGLLSFGKYPAVSLLKVR' A
#
# COMPACT_ATOMS: atom_id res chain seq x y z
N MET A 1 2.74 -22.91 1.95
CA MET A 1 2.53 -21.50 1.54
C MET A 1 3.29 -20.59 2.48
N MET A 2 4.51 -20.18 2.11
CA MET A 2 5.31 -19.26 2.93
C MET A 2 4.91 -17.84 2.59
N VAL A 3 4.24 -17.14 3.51
CA VAL A 3 4.03 -15.70 3.38
C VAL A 3 5.41 -15.06 3.55
N PRO A 4 5.97 -14.35 2.56
CA PRO A 4 7.28 -13.74 2.76
C PRO A 4 7.18 -12.73 3.92
N PRO A 5 8.25 -12.52 4.69
CA PRO A 5 8.22 -11.75 5.94
C PRO A 5 7.74 -10.29 5.77
N MET A 6 7.65 -9.78 4.54
CA MET A 6 7.23 -8.42 4.19
C MET A 6 5.87 -8.31 3.48
N ALA A 7 5.11 -9.42 3.35
CA ALA A 7 3.77 -9.36 2.75
C ALA A 7 2.75 -8.66 3.68
N LEU A 8 1.99 -7.73 3.11
CA LEU A 8 0.73 -7.27 3.68
C LEU A 8 -0.30 -8.41 3.67
N THR A 9 -1.20 -8.35 4.64
CA THR A 9 -2.43 -9.14 4.64
C THR A 9 -3.59 -8.18 4.77
N ASP A 10 -4.78 -8.58 4.36
CA ASP A 10 -5.98 -7.74 4.48
C ASP A 10 -6.19 -7.29 5.94
N LEU A 11 -6.01 -8.21 6.90
CA LEU A 11 -6.07 -7.92 8.33
C LEU A 11 -5.02 -6.89 8.77
N LYS A 12 -3.78 -6.98 8.27
CA LYS A 12 -2.75 -5.96 8.55
C LYS A 12 -3.20 -4.59 8.03
N VAL A 13 -3.67 -4.50 6.78
CA VAL A 13 -4.15 -3.24 6.18
C VAL A 13 -5.33 -2.67 6.96
N LYS A 14 -6.30 -3.51 7.34
CA LYS A 14 -7.44 -3.14 8.18
C LYS A 14 -6.99 -2.56 9.52
N ASN A 15 -5.94 -3.10 10.13
CA ASN A 15 -5.43 -2.69 11.44
C ASN A 15 -4.44 -1.51 11.40
N LEU A 16 -4.02 -1.03 10.23
CA LEU A 16 -3.18 0.17 10.13
C LEU A 16 -3.88 1.38 10.74
N LYS A 17 -3.20 2.07 11.66
CA LYS A 17 -3.71 3.26 12.36
C LYS A 17 -3.09 4.53 11.78
N PRO A 18 -3.86 5.63 11.65
CA PRO A 18 -3.29 6.92 11.28
C PRO A 18 -2.24 7.37 12.29
N LYS A 19 -1.29 8.16 11.81
CA LYS A 19 -0.25 8.83 12.62
C LYS A 19 -0.29 10.33 12.29
N GLY A 20 0.44 11.16 13.04
CA GLY A 20 0.51 12.60 12.79
C GLY A 20 1.08 13.01 11.43
N LYS A 21 1.71 12.08 10.70
CA LYS A 21 2.18 12.27 9.32
C LYS A 21 1.93 11.04 8.45
N PRO A 22 1.78 11.20 7.12
CA PRO A 22 1.67 10.07 6.21
C PRO A 22 2.84 9.10 6.35
N TYR A 23 2.55 7.80 6.30
CA TYR A 23 3.58 6.76 6.27
C TYR A 23 3.22 5.64 5.31
N LYS A 24 4.25 4.90 4.89
CA LYS A 24 4.12 3.80 3.93
C LYS A 24 4.30 2.47 4.64
N VAL A 25 3.51 1.49 4.25
CA VAL A 25 3.73 0.09 4.60
C VAL A 25 3.84 -0.69 3.30
N SER A 26 5.06 -1.15 3.02
CA SER A 26 5.38 -1.82 1.75
C SER A 26 4.76 -3.21 1.67
N ASP A 27 4.41 -3.56 0.45
CA ASP A 27 4.17 -4.93 -0.02
C ASP A 27 5.29 -5.29 -1.03
N PHE A 28 5.01 -6.12 -2.05
CA PHE A 28 6.00 -6.54 -3.05
C PHE A 28 6.14 -5.57 -4.22
N ASP A 29 7.29 -5.62 -4.90
CA ASP A 29 7.59 -4.96 -6.19
C ASP A 29 7.32 -3.45 -6.26
N GLY A 30 7.25 -2.76 -5.12
CA GLY A 30 6.96 -1.33 -5.06
C GLY A 30 5.49 -0.99 -4.80
N LEU A 31 4.62 -1.99 -4.63
CA LEU A 31 3.29 -1.82 -4.04
C LEU A 31 3.43 -1.44 -2.57
N PHE A 32 2.62 -0.50 -2.10
CA PHE A 32 2.54 -0.13 -0.69
C PHE A 32 1.18 0.48 -0.35
N VAL A 33 0.84 0.46 0.94
CA VAL A 33 -0.28 1.24 1.49
C VAL A 33 0.27 2.54 2.06
N SER A 34 -0.24 3.67 1.55
CA SER A 34 -0.03 5.00 2.14
C SER A 34 -1.14 5.25 3.16
N VAL A 35 -0.78 5.32 4.45
CA VAL A 35 -1.70 5.63 5.54
C VAL A 35 -1.62 7.12 5.81
N GLN A 36 -2.73 7.82 5.61
CA GLN A 36 -2.85 9.26 5.80
C GLN A 36 -3.26 9.60 7.23
N PRO A 37 -2.93 10.80 7.75
CA PRO A 37 -3.37 11.25 9.07
C PRO A 37 -4.89 11.26 9.26
N ASN A 38 -5.65 11.49 8.17
CA ASN A 38 -7.11 11.44 8.17
C ASN A 38 -7.70 10.01 8.19
N GLY A 39 -6.87 8.98 8.37
CA GLY A 39 -7.31 7.58 8.40
C GLY A 39 -7.45 6.91 7.03
N SER A 40 -7.32 7.66 5.92
CA SER A 40 -7.35 7.07 4.58
C SER A 40 -6.18 6.12 4.37
N LYS A 41 -6.45 4.98 3.74
CA LYS A 41 -5.45 3.96 3.36
C LYS A 41 -5.48 3.83 1.85
N LEU A 42 -4.40 4.22 1.19
CA LEU A 42 -4.32 4.30 -0.27
C LEU A 42 -3.37 3.23 -0.79
N PHE A 43 -3.82 2.40 -1.72
CA PHE A 43 -2.92 1.51 -2.44
C PHE A 43 -2.19 2.29 -3.53
N ARG A 44 -0.85 2.21 -3.52
CA ARG A 44 0.02 2.90 -4.46
C ARG A 44 1.16 2.00 -4.91
N PHE A 45 1.61 2.18 -6.15
CA PHE A 45 2.74 1.45 -6.71
C PHE A 45 3.82 2.42 -7.19
N LYS A 46 5.01 2.28 -6.62
CA LYS A 46 6.18 3.05 -7.07
C LYS A 46 6.89 2.25 -8.16
N TYR A 47 7.07 2.86 -9.32
CA TYR A 47 7.74 2.23 -10.46
C TYR A 47 8.81 3.14 -11.04
N ARG A 48 9.65 2.56 -11.90
CA ARG A 48 10.57 3.29 -12.76
C ARG A 48 10.38 2.84 -14.20
N LEU A 49 10.25 3.79 -15.11
CA LEU A 49 10.20 3.54 -16.55
C LEU A 49 11.20 4.49 -17.23
N ASN A 50 12.13 3.94 -18.01
CA ASN A 50 13.18 4.71 -18.67
C ASN A 50 13.94 5.66 -17.72
N GLY A 51 14.30 5.17 -16.52
CA GLY A 51 14.99 5.95 -15.49
C GLY A 51 14.12 6.96 -14.73
N LYS A 52 12.87 7.21 -15.15
CA LYS A 52 11.96 8.15 -14.49
C LYS A 52 11.12 7.43 -13.46
N GLU A 53 11.07 7.98 -12.24
CA GLU A 53 10.18 7.49 -11.18
C GLU A 53 8.73 7.91 -11.44
N GLY A 54 7.81 6.98 -11.21
CA GLY A 54 6.38 7.22 -11.25
C GLY A 54 5.67 6.62 -10.04
N LEU A 55 4.43 7.07 -9.82
CA LEU A 55 3.58 6.62 -8.74
C LEU A 55 2.15 6.38 -9.23
N LEU A 56 1.75 5.11 -9.31
CA LEU A 56 0.36 4.74 -9.60
C LEU A 56 -0.47 4.76 -8.32
N SER A 57 -1.75 5.09 -8.46
CA SER A 57 -2.74 5.03 -7.38
C SER A 57 -3.89 4.13 -7.81
N PHE A 58 -4.18 3.09 -7.02
CA PHE A 58 -5.25 2.14 -7.34
C PHE A 58 -6.58 2.47 -6.67
N GLY A 59 -6.53 3.25 -5.58
CA GLY A 59 -7.72 3.65 -4.83
C GLY A 59 -7.55 3.46 -3.32
N LYS A 60 -8.67 3.61 -2.61
CA LYS A 60 -8.72 3.55 -1.14
C LYS A 60 -9.19 2.16 -0.68
N TYR A 61 -8.58 1.63 0.38
CA TYR A 61 -9.17 0.53 1.14
C TYR A 61 -10.37 1.04 1.96
N PRO A 62 -11.49 0.29 2.11
CA PRO A 62 -11.74 -1.06 1.57
C PRO A 62 -12.40 -1.09 0.19
N ALA A 63 -12.66 0.06 -0.45
CA ALA A 63 -13.28 0.11 -1.79
C ALA A 63 -12.46 -0.65 -2.85
N VAL A 64 -11.13 -0.73 -2.66
CA VAL A 64 -10.23 -1.62 -3.38
C VAL A 64 -9.62 -2.59 -2.37
N SER A 65 -9.56 -3.88 -2.71
CA SER A 65 -8.98 -4.92 -1.86
C SER A 65 -7.49 -5.12 -2.17
N LEU A 66 -6.73 -5.64 -1.19
CA LEU A 66 -5.31 -5.97 -1.38
C LEU A 66 -5.11 -6.98 -2.53
N LEU A 67 -6.01 -7.95 -2.68
CA LEU A 67 -5.96 -8.95 -3.75
C LEU A 67 -6.15 -8.34 -5.15
N LYS A 68 -6.87 -7.21 -5.28
CA LYS A 68 -7.12 -6.56 -6.57
C LYS A 68 -5.93 -5.75 -7.09
N VAL A 69 -5.01 -5.37 -6.21
CA VAL A 69 -3.86 -4.50 -6.52
C VAL A 69 -2.52 -5.21 -6.50
N ARG A 70 -2.53 -6.49 -6.11
CA ARG A 70 -1.44 -7.43 -6.34
C ARG A 70 -1.61 -8.05 -7.71
#